data_AF-A0A2P6VXD2-F1
#
_entry.id   AF-A0A2P6VXD2-F1
#
_cell.length_a   1.000
_cell.length_b   1.000
_cell.length_c   1.000
_cell.angle_alpha   90.00
_cell.angle_beta   90.00
_cell.angle_gamma   90.00
#
_symmetry.space_group_name_H-M   'P 1'
#
loop_
_entity.id
_entity.type
_entity.pdbx_description
1 polymer ?
#
loop_
_entity_poly.entity_id
_entity_poly.type
_entity_poly.pdbx_seq_one_letter_code
_entity_poly.pdbx_strand_id
1 'polypeptide(L)'
;MRGSTMTLDADVGETFASDELDDEIRRWLDQEGISSKRITEDDQADFHYTIQYPASTGDANIHVVRPPGRPVLAMMLGVQLSPNHKQPFQALPQDDKQGLIHAIRRCAFEGGDVGFAPQMEDDVLARWQLDISVYDDGLSQDRFFQSLRTLYTKHLELIEVLNQHLGPEAPADPEQESTTTGDNIRGYI
;
A
#
# COMPACT_ATOMS: atom_id res chain seq x y z
N MET A 1 28.30 -43.59 28.27
CA MET A 1 27.50 -43.16 27.10
C MET A 1 27.58 -41.65 27.04
N ARG A 2 28.37 -41.09 26.12
CA ARG A 2 28.46 -39.64 25.89
C ARG A 2 27.41 -39.30 24.81
N GLY A 3 26.40 -38.53 25.17
CA GLY A 3 25.44 -37.98 24.22
C GLY A 3 26.12 -36.86 23.44
N SER A 4 26.27 -37.04 22.13
CA SER A 4 26.64 -35.96 21.23
C SER A 4 25.42 -35.05 21.08
N THR A 5 25.53 -33.81 21.54
CA THR A 5 24.58 -32.76 21.18
C THR A 5 24.87 -32.39 19.73
N MET A 6 24.00 -32.84 18.83
CA MET A 6 23.97 -32.46 17.42
C MET A 6 23.37 -31.06 17.36
N THR A 7 24.21 -30.04 17.23
CA THR A 7 23.76 -28.68 16.89
C THR A 7 23.24 -28.73 15.46
N LEU A 8 21.93 -28.59 15.29
CA LEU A 8 21.32 -28.30 14.00
C LEU A 8 21.68 -26.85 13.69
N ASP A 9 22.62 -26.63 12.79
CA ASP A 9 22.74 -25.34 12.11
C ASP A 9 21.50 -25.24 11.20
N ALA A 10 20.53 -24.44 11.63
CA ALA A 10 19.42 -24.05 10.77
C ALA A 10 20.03 -23.26 9.61
N ASP A 11 19.77 -23.74 8.39
CA ASP A 11 20.01 -23.03 7.15
C ASP A 11 19.24 -21.71 7.20
N VAL A 12 19.91 -20.64 7.60
CA VAL A 12 19.33 -19.29 7.60
C VAL A 12 19.37 -18.86 6.15
N GLY A 13 18.24 -18.98 5.47
CA GLY A 13 18.06 -18.44 4.12
C GLY A 13 18.57 -16.99 4.05
N GLU A 14 19.22 -16.65 2.94
CA GLU A 14 19.90 -15.37 2.74
C GLU A 14 18.95 -14.21 3.11
N THR A 15 19.23 -13.57 4.25
CA THR A 15 18.56 -12.33 4.67
C THR A 15 19.38 -11.18 4.14
N PHE A 16 18.75 -10.24 3.44
CA PHE A 16 19.45 -9.07 2.94
C PHE A 16 19.85 -8.15 4.11
N ALA A 17 21.06 -7.59 4.07
CA ALA A 17 21.36 -6.42 4.88
C ALA A 17 20.50 -5.24 4.37
N SER A 18 20.00 -4.40 5.28
CA SER A 18 19.02 -3.37 4.90
C SER A 18 19.52 -2.38 3.85
N ASP A 19 20.79 -1.97 3.93
CA ASP A 19 21.38 -1.01 2.98
C ASP A 19 21.55 -1.64 1.59
N GLU A 20 21.94 -2.92 1.52
CA GLU A 20 22.09 -3.65 0.26
C GLU A 20 20.73 -3.83 -0.43
N LEU A 21 19.68 -4.08 0.34
CA LEU A 21 18.33 -4.21 -0.19
C LEU A 21 17.78 -2.89 -0.73
N ASP A 22 18.01 -1.78 -0.02
CA ASP A 22 17.60 -0.44 -0.47
C ASP A 22 18.24 -0.09 -1.82
N ASP A 23 19.55 -0.27 -1.95
CA ASP A 23 20.26 -0.03 -3.21
C ASP A 23 19.75 -0.93 -4.35
N GLU A 24 19.45 -2.20 -4.06
CA GLU A 24 18.93 -3.14 -5.05
C GLU A 24 17.53 -2.78 -5.52
N ILE A 25 16.61 -2.39 -4.63
CA ILE A 25 15.26 -1.97 -5.04
C ILE A 25 15.31 -0.66 -5.82
N ARG A 26 16.12 0.31 -5.38
CA ARG A 26 16.31 1.57 -6.12
C ARG A 26 16.86 1.32 -7.52
N ARG A 27 17.81 0.39 -7.66
CA ARG A 27 18.30 -0.07 -8.96
C ARG A 27 17.19 -0.65 -9.83
N TRP A 28 16.29 -1.47 -9.28
CA TRP A 28 15.14 -2.01 -10.03
C TRP A 28 14.20 -0.91 -10.50
N LEU A 29 13.88 0.06 -9.64
CA LEU A 29 13.01 1.19 -9.96
C LEU A 29 13.61 2.07 -11.07
N ASP A 30 14.90 2.36 -11.00
CA ASP A 30 15.63 3.14 -12.00
C ASP A 30 15.62 2.46 -13.38
N GLN A 31 15.72 1.12 -13.42
CA GLN A 31 15.65 0.34 -14.66
C GLN A 31 14.30 0.43 -15.36
N GLU A 32 13.21 0.50 -14.60
CA GLU A 32 11.85 0.67 -15.11
C GLU A 32 11.45 2.15 -15.29
N GLY A 33 12.36 3.08 -15.02
CA GLY A 33 12.09 4.52 -15.11
C GLY A 33 11.08 5.03 -14.07
N ILE A 34 10.94 4.32 -12.93
CA ILE A 34 10.03 4.70 -11.85
C ILE A 34 10.75 5.64 -10.90
N SER A 35 10.23 6.85 -10.76
CA SER A 35 10.74 7.83 -9.80
C SER A 35 10.47 7.38 -8.37
N SER A 36 11.50 7.47 -7.52
CA SER A 36 11.39 7.25 -6.07
C SER A 36 11.90 8.47 -5.31
N LYS A 37 11.22 8.79 -4.20
CA LYS A 37 11.60 9.87 -3.28
C LYS A 37 11.78 9.29 -1.89
N ARG A 38 13.00 9.35 -1.36
CA ARG A 38 13.29 8.92 0.02
C ARG A 38 12.62 9.83 1.04
N ILE A 39 12.03 9.22 2.06
CA ILE A 39 11.52 9.90 3.24
C ILE A 39 12.60 9.81 4.31
N THR A 40 13.19 10.95 4.67
CA THR A 40 14.38 11.03 5.53
C THR A 40 14.05 11.15 7.02
N GLU A 41 12.79 11.34 7.39
CA GLU A 41 12.33 11.56 8.76
C GLU A 41 11.37 10.45 9.24
N ASP A 42 11.71 9.20 8.94
CA ASP A 42 10.98 8.03 9.44
C ASP A 42 11.86 7.23 10.41
N ASP A 43 11.58 7.36 11.71
CA ASP A 43 12.28 6.64 12.77
C ASP A 43 11.75 5.22 12.98
N GLN A 44 10.65 4.86 12.28
CA GLN A 44 10.04 3.53 12.32
C GLN A 44 10.40 2.70 11.08
N ALA A 45 11.41 3.11 10.30
CA ALA A 45 11.84 2.40 9.09
C ALA A 45 13.38 2.38 8.97
N ASP A 46 13.94 1.23 8.59
CA ASP A 46 15.35 1.17 8.15
C ASP A 46 15.51 1.95 6.83
N PHE A 47 14.53 1.83 5.94
CA PHE A 47 14.34 2.75 4.81
C PHE A 47 12.87 2.91 4.45
N HIS A 48 12.56 4.09 3.91
CA HIS A 48 11.24 4.44 3.44
C HIS A 48 11.38 5.35 2.22
N TYR A 49 10.71 5.00 1.13
CA TYR A 49 10.51 5.90 0.00
C TYR A 49 9.09 5.81 -0.55
N THR A 50 8.67 6.90 -1.18
CA THR A 50 7.45 6.94 -1.99
C THR A 50 7.83 6.77 -3.45
N ILE A 51 7.08 5.93 -4.17
CA ILE A 51 7.18 5.78 -5.62
C ILE A 51 5.89 6.25 -6.28
N GLN A 52 6.03 6.80 -7.48
CA GLN A 52 4.89 7.15 -8.33
C GLN A 52 4.60 6.00 -9.30
N TYR A 53 3.40 5.44 -9.22
CA TYR A 53 2.98 4.29 -10.02
C TYR A 53 1.59 4.50 -10.62
N PRO A 54 1.35 4.10 -11.89
CA PRO A 54 2.34 3.62 -12.85
C PRO A 54 3.26 4.76 -13.30
N ALA A 55 4.46 4.43 -13.76
CA ALA A 55 5.49 5.43 -14.14
C ALA A 55 5.00 6.48 -15.15
N SER A 56 4.06 6.09 -16.02
CA SER A 56 3.55 6.93 -17.11
C SER A 56 2.64 8.06 -16.66
N THR A 57 1.89 7.86 -15.58
CA THR A 57 0.85 8.81 -15.13
C THR A 57 1.14 9.34 -13.73
N GLY A 58 1.79 8.55 -12.88
CA GLY A 58 2.05 8.91 -11.49
C GLY A 58 0.79 9.04 -10.65
N ASP A 59 -0.30 8.38 -11.07
CA ASP A 59 -1.63 8.54 -10.47
C ASP A 59 -1.69 8.12 -9.00
N ALA A 60 -0.85 7.16 -8.58
CA ALA A 60 -0.80 6.68 -7.22
C ALA A 60 0.61 6.83 -6.61
N ASN A 61 0.63 7.27 -5.35
CA ASN A 61 1.82 7.23 -4.51
C ASN A 61 1.79 5.94 -3.69
N ILE A 62 2.78 5.07 -3.92
CA ILE A 62 2.97 3.84 -3.15
C ILE A 62 4.16 4.05 -2.22
N HIS A 63 3.95 3.79 -0.93
CA HIS A 63 5.00 3.79 0.07
C HIS A 63 5.66 2.42 0.09
N VAL A 64 6.99 2.38 0.03
CA VAL A 64 7.78 1.17 0.19
C VAL A 64 8.61 1.34 1.45
N VAL A 65 8.41 0.43 2.41
CA VAL A 65 8.91 0.56 3.77
C VAL A 65 9.56 -0.74 4.20
N ARG A 66 10.76 -0.62 4.78
CA ARG A 66 11.43 -1.68 5.51
C ARG A 66 11.36 -1.38 7.00
N PRO A 67 10.56 -2.11 7.79
CA PRO A 67 10.51 -1.90 9.24
C PRO A 67 11.82 -2.32 9.92
N PRO A 68 12.23 -1.66 11.03
CA PRO A 68 13.49 -1.91 11.70
C PRO A 68 13.65 -3.35 12.16
N GLY A 69 14.71 -3.99 11.68
CA GLY A 69 15.10 -5.33 12.12
C GLY A 69 14.09 -6.43 11.77
N ARG A 70 13.19 -6.20 10.79
CA ARG A 70 12.23 -7.21 10.34
C ARG A 70 12.51 -7.68 8.92
N PRO A 71 12.47 -9.01 8.69
CA PRO A 71 12.39 -9.77 7.45
C PRO A 71 11.70 -9.30 6.18
N VAL A 72 11.04 -8.15 6.20
CA VAL A 72 9.86 -7.88 5.37
C VAL A 72 9.91 -6.52 4.73
N LEU A 73 9.56 -6.46 3.46
CA LEU A 73 9.29 -5.24 2.72
C LEU A 73 7.78 -5.04 2.64
N ALA A 74 7.29 -3.90 3.13
CA ALA A 74 5.89 -3.51 3.04
C ALA A 74 5.71 -2.49 1.91
N MET A 75 4.72 -2.73 1.04
CA MET A 75 4.27 -1.78 0.03
C MET A 75 2.86 -1.35 0.39
N MET A 76 2.60 -0.05 0.47
CA MET A 76 1.33 0.50 0.97
C MET A 76 0.79 1.60 0.05
N LEU A 77 -0.50 1.59 -0.21
CA LEU A 77 -1.21 2.60 -0.98
C LEU A 77 -2.39 3.12 -0.15
N GLY A 78 -2.30 4.38 0.28
CA GLY A 78 -3.37 5.07 1.00
C GLY A 78 -4.24 5.89 0.06
N VAL A 79 -5.57 5.82 0.24
CA VAL A 79 -6.53 6.62 -0.52
C VAL A 79 -7.42 7.38 0.43
N GLN A 80 -7.49 8.69 0.24
CA GLN A 80 -8.46 9.56 0.91
C GLN A 80 -9.65 9.76 -0.04
N LEU A 81 -10.88 9.46 0.42
CA LEU A 81 -12.06 9.75 -0.39
C LEU A 81 -12.25 11.26 -0.51
N SER A 82 -12.55 11.73 -1.72
CA SER A 82 -12.81 13.14 -1.97
C SER A 82 -14.16 13.57 -1.39
N PRO A 83 -14.38 14.88 -1.18
CA PRO A 83 -15.69 15.39 -0.78
C PRO A 83 -16.83 14.96 -1.70
N ASN A 84 -16.54 14.79 -3.00
CA ASN A 84 -17.49 14.37 -4.02
C ASN A 84 -17.99 12.94 -3.82
N HIS A 85 -17.20 12.06 -3.21
CA HIS A 85 -17.66 10.73 -2.80
C HIS A 85 -18.19 10.72 -1.36
N LYS A 86 -17.60 11.50 -0.45
CA LYS A 86 -18.06 11.57 0.96
C LYS A 86 -19.51 12.05 1.08
N GLN A 87 -19.91 13.07 0.31
CA GLN A 87 -21.26 13.64 0.38
C GLN A 87 -22.35 12.64 -0.06
N PRO A 88 -22.27 12.00 -1.26
CA PRO A 88 -23.19 10.94 -1.64
C PRO A 88 -23.20 9.77 -0.65
N PHE A 89 -22.02 9.34 -0.18
CA PHE A 89 -21.92 8.28 0.82
C PHE A 89 -22.71 8.63 2.08
N GLN A 90 -22.54 9.84 2.62
CA GLN A 90 -23.22 10.29 3.83
C GLN A 90 -24.75 10.32 3.66
N ALA A 91 -25.21 10.67 2.45
CA ALA A 91 -26.63 10.74 2.09
C ALA A 91 -27.30 9.37 1.88
N LEU A 92 -26.52 8.28 1.78
CA LEU A 92 -27.08 6.93 1.66
C LEU A 92 -27.89 6.55 2.92
N PRO A 93 -29.00 5.80 2.75
CA PRO A 93 -29.63 5.06 3.84
C PRO A 93 -28.64 4.13 4.54
N GLN A 94 -28.88 3.83 5.82
CA GLN A 94 -27.95 3.02 6.62
C GLN A 94 -27.69 1.63 6.02
N ASP A 95 -28.72 0.98 5.50
CA ASP A 95 -28.59 -0.35 4.87
C ASP A 95 -27.71 -0.29 3.62
N ASP A 96 -27.84 0.77 2.82
CA ASP A 96 -27.04 0.99 1.61
C ASP A 96 -25.58 1.32 1.95
N LYS A 97 -25.33 2.09 3.03
CA LYS A 97 -23.97 2.30 3.55
C LYS A 97 -23.30 0.99 3.92
N GLN A 98 -24.01 0.12 4.66
CA GLN A 98 -23.50 -1.19 5.04
C GLN A 98 -23.25 -2.07 3.81
N GLY A 99 -24.17 -2.03 2.83
CA GLY A 99 -24.02 -2.71 1.54
C GLY A 99 -22.75 -2.29 0.80
N LEU A 100 -22.51 -0.98 0.68
CA LEU A 100 -21.32 -0.44 0.02
C LEU A 100 -20.03 -0.80 0.77
N ILE A 101 -19.97 -0.63 2.10
CA ILE A 101 -18.81 -1.03 2.90
C ILE A 101 -18.53 -2.53 2.72
N HIS A 102 -19.57 -3.35 2.68
CA HIS A 102 -19.43 -4.78 2.46
C HIS A 102 -18.92 -5.11 1.05
N ALA A 103 -19.41 -4.42 0.01
CA ALA A 103 -18.93 -4.57 -1.36
C ALA A 103 -17.44 -4.19 -1.49
N ILE A 104 -17.04 -3.06 -0.90
CA ILE A 104 -15.65 -2.60 -0.84
C ILE A 104 -14.76 -3.64 -0.15
N ARG A 105 -15.16 -4.12 1.05
CA ARG A 105 -14.41 -5.16 1.77
C ARG A 105 -14.28 -6.44 0.95
N ARG A 106 -15.35 -6.88 0.31
CA ARG A 106 -15.33 -8.09 -0.53
C ARG A 106 -14.35 -7.95 -1.68
N CYS A 107 -14.40 -6.83 -2.40
CA CYS A 107 -13.48 -6.53 -3.49
C CYS A 107 -12.03 -6.45 -3.00
N ALA A 108 -11.78 -5.82 -1.85
CA ALA A 108 -10.46 -5.69 -1.27
C ALA A 108 -9.81 -7.04 -0.94
N PHE A 109 -10.58 -7.98 -0.36
CA PHE A 109 -10.08 -9.30 0.04
C PHE A 109 -10.12 -10.34 -1.09
N GLU A 110 -10.74 -10.02 -2.24
CA GLU A 110 -10.76 -10.91 -3.39
C GLU A 110 -9.35 -11.08 -3.98
N GLY A 111 -8.85 -12.31 -3.98
CA GLY A 111 -7.51 -12.67 -4.44
C GLY A 111 -6.47 -12.89 -3.33
N GLY A 112 -6.76 -12.52 -2.07
CA GLY A 112 -6.03 -12.95 -0.87
C GLY A 112 -4.65 -12.32 -0.59
N ASP A 113 -4.01 -11.70 -1.57
CA ASP A 113 -2.64 -11.18 -1.45
C ASP A 113 -2.57 -9.73 -0.91
N VAL A 114 -3.71 -9.07 -0.69
CA VAL A 114 -3.78 -7.64 -0.33
C VAL A 114 -4.42 -7.45 1.04
N GLY A 115 -3.70 -6.77 1.94
CA GLY A 115 -4.22 -6.23 3.18
C GLY A 115 -5.11 -5.01 2.91
N PHE A 116 -6.15 -4.84 3.73
CA PHE A 116 -7.11 -3.75 3.59
C PHE A 116 -7.50 -3.18 4.96
N ALA A 117 -7.23 -1.88 5.15
CA ALA A 117 -7.55 -1.15 6.38
C ALA A 117 -8.42 0.08 6.06
N PRO A 118 -9.76 -0.02 6.16
CA PRO A 118 -10.64 1.12 6.03
C PRO A 118 -10.66 1.95 7.33
N GLN A 119 -10.75 3.27 7.19
CA GLN A 119 -10.97 4.18 8.32
C GLN A 119 -12.28 4.93 8.15
N MET A 120 -13.08 4.91 9.20
CA MET A 120 -14.41 5.51 9.25
C MET A 120 -14.34 6.83 10.04
N GLU A 121 -15.01 7.86 9.55
CA GLU A 121 -15.25 9.13 10.24
C GLU A 121 -16.76 9.40 10.18
N ASP A 122 -17.43 9.56 11.32
CA ASP A 122 -18.89 9.81 11.40
C ASP A 122 -19.75 8.84 10.56
N ASP A 123 -19.47 7.54 10.65
CA ASP A 123 -20.10 6.46 9.86
C ASP A 123 -19.92 6.56 8.34
N VAL A 124 -19.00 7.41 7.88
CA VAL A 124 -18.60 7.56 6.48
C VAL A 124 -17.21 6.96 6.28
N LEU A 125 -17.02 6.22 5.18
CA LEU A 125 -15.69 5.76 4.80
C LEU A 125 -14.86 6.99 4.42
N ALA A 126 -13.86 7.32 5.22
CA ALA A 126 -13.05 8.51 5.00
C ALA A 126 -11.83 8.19 4.13
N ARG A 127 -11.17 7.09 4.43
CA ARG A 127 -9.96 6.64 3.74
C ARG A 127 -9.83 5.13 3.82
N TRP A 128 -8.99 4.57 2.98
CA TRP A 128 -8.53 3.20 3.12
C TRP A 128 -7.05 3.08 2.82
N GLN A 129 -6.43 2.03 3.34
CA GLN A 129 -5.08 1.63 2.99
C GLN A 129 -5.10 0.22 2.43
N LEU A 130 -4.36 0.02 1.35
CA LEU A 130 -4.01 -1.30 0.81
C LEU A 130 -2.55 -1.57 1.12
N ASP A 131 -2.22 -2.81 1.45
CA ASP A 131 -0.84 -3.21 1.70
C ASP A 131 -0.51 -4.61 1.18
N ILE A 132 0.74 -4.80 0.78
CA ILE A 132 1.32 -6.12 0.49
C ILE A 132 2.66 -6.20 1.22
N SER A 133 2.88 -7.30 1.93
CA SER A 133 4.14 -7.61 2.59
C SER A 133 4.87 -8.73 1.85
N VAL A 134 6.15 -8.52 1.54
CA VAL A 134 7.02 -9.51 0.89
C VAL A 134 8.22 -9.76 1.78
N TYR A 135 8.41 -11.02 2.20
CA TYR A 135 9.56 -11.43 3.00
C TYR A 135 10.80 -11.61 2.12
N ASP A 136 11.99 -11.42 2.71
CA ASP A 136 13.29 -11.47 2.00
C ASP A 136 13.49 -12.76 1.21
N ASP A 137 13.08 -13.90 1.77
CA ASP A 137 13.19 -15.23 1.16
C ASP A 137 12.29 -15.42 -0.08
N GLY A 138 11.28 -14.58 -0.24
CA GLY A 138 10.40 -14.52 -1.41
C GLY A 138 10.60 -13.28 -2.27
N LEU A 139 11.53 -12.38 -1.90
CA LEU A 139 11.72 -11.12 -2.59
C LEU A 139 12.58 -11.32 -3.83
N SER A 140 12.04 -10.88 -4.96
CA SER A 140 12.74 -10.79 -6.24
C SER A 140 12.23 -9.57 -6.99
N GLN A 141 12.99 -9.13 -8.01
CA GLN A 141 12.56 -8.04 -8.89
C GLN A 141 11.15 -8.29 -9.46
N ASP A 142 10.88 -9.52 -9.91
CA ASP A 142 9.57 -9.92 -10.43
C ASP A 142 8.48 -9.85 -9.35
N ARG A 143 8.70 -10.44 -8.16
CA ARG A 143 7.72 -10.37 -7.07
C ARG A 143 7.44 -8.93 -6.62
N PHE A 144 8.46 -8.09 -6.58
CA PHE A 144 8.34 -6.67 -6.26
C PHE A 144 7.39 -5.96 -7.25
N PHE A 145 7.64 -6.07 -8.56
CA PHE A 145 6.79 -5.42 -9.57
C PHE A 145 5.39 -6.02 -9.68
N GLN A 146 5.25 -7.34 -9.49
CA GLN A 146 3.93 -7.96 -9.40
C GLN A 146 3.14 -7.38 -8.22
N SER A 147 3.78 -7.17 -7.07
CA SER A 147 3.12 -6.61 -5.89
C SER A 147 2.65 -5.16 -6.14
N LEU A 148 3.49 -4.33 -6.77
CA LEU A 148 3.10 -2.97 -7.18
C LEU A 148 1.90 -2.98 -8.12
N ARG A 149 1.91 -3.86 -9.13
CA ARG A 149 0.80 -4.00 -10.07
C ARG A 149 -0.46 -4.45 -9.35
N THR A 150 -0.37 -5.45 -8.47
CA THR A 150 -1.51 -5.96 -7.69
C THR A 150 -2.12 -4.86 -6.82
N LEU A 151 -1.31 -4.07 -6.11
CA LEU A 151 -1.78 -2.93 -5.32
C LEU A 151 -2.53 -1.91 -6.19
N TYR A 152 -1.93 -1.53 -7.31
CA TYR A 152 -2.53 -0.53 -8.20
C TYR A 152 -3.82 -1.04 -8.88
N THR A 153 -3.83 -2.28 -9.36
CA THR A 153 -5.05 -2.90 -9.92
C THR A 153 -6.15 -2.96 -8.87
N LYS A 154 -5.83 -3.38 -7.64
CA LYS A 154 -6.82 -3.44 -6.56
C LYS A 154 -7.34 -2.05 -6.19
N HIS A 155 -6.49 -1.03 -6.20
CA HIS A 155 -6.89 0.35 -6.03
C HIS A 155 -7.92 0.80 -7.09
N LEU A 156 -7.69 0.50 -8.37
CA LEU A 156 -8.62 0.81 -9.44
C LEU A 156 -9.96 0.07 -9.30
N GLU A 157 -9.92 -1.22 -8.92
CA GLU A 157 -11.15 -2.01 -8.67
C GLU A 157 -11.99 -1.40 -7.56
N LEU A 158 -11.37 -0.93 -6.47
CA LEU A 158 -12.08 -0.28 -5.37
C LEU A 158 -12.69 1.08 -5.78
N ILE A 159 -11.98 1.87 -6.57
CA ILE A 159 -12.53 3.11 -7.15
C ILE A 159 -13.75 2.79 -8.02
N GLU A 160 -13.68 1.75 -8.84
CA GLU A 160 -14.80 1.35 -9.69
C GLU A 160 -16.01 0.91 -8.86
N VAL A 161 -15.82 0.11 -7.80
CA VAL A 161 -16.90 -0.23 -6.86
C VAL A 161 -17.51 1.02 -6.23
N LEU A 162 -16.68 1.99 -5.84
CA LEU A 162 -17.14 3.26 -5.27
C LEU A 162 -17.99 4.03 -6.29
N ASN A 163 -17.49 4.17 -7.52
CA ASN A 163 -18.16 4.89 -8.60
C ASN A 163 -19.48 4.24 -9.02
N GLN A 164 -19.58 2.91 -8.98
CA GLN A 164 -20.83 2.19 -9.28
C GLN A 164 -21.95 2.50 -8.27
N HIS A 165 -21.60 2.79 -7.01
CA HIS A 165 -22.59 3.06 -5.96
C HIS A 165 -22.86 4.56 -5.77
N LEU A 166 -21.84 5.41 -5.96
CA LEU A 166 -21.90 6.84 -5.65
C LEU A 166 -21.92 7.74 -6.89
N GLY A 167 -21.70 7.18 -8.07
CA GLY A 167 -21.43 7.91 -9.31
C GLY A 167 -19.94 8.22 -9.49
N PRO A 168 -19.50 8.55 -10.71
CA PRO A 168 -18.11 8.88 -10.99
C PRO A 168 -17.70 10.14 -10.24
N GLU A 169 -16.43 10.20 -9.85
CA GLU A 169 -15.85 11.44 -9.37
C GLU A 169 -15.96 12.52 -10.45
N ALA A 170 -16.55 13.67 -10.12
CA ALA A 170 -16.49 14.82 -11.01
C ALA A 170 -15.01 15.22 -11.20
N PRO A 171 -14.57 15.58 -12.41
CA PRO A 171 -13.18 15.99 -12.63
C PRO A 171 -12.80 17.09 -11.65
N ALA A 172 -11.66 16.94 -10.99
CA ALA A 172 -11.17 17.90 -10.03
C ALA A 172 -11.12 19.30 -10.68
N ASP A 173 -11.71 20.29 -10.01
CA ASP A 173 -11.52 21.68 -10.39
C ASP A 173 -10.02 21.98 -10.21
N PRO A 174 -9.29 22.46 -11.22
CA PRO A 174 -7.81 22.59 -11.20
C PRO A 174 -7.26 23.48 -10.08
N GLU A 175 -8.11 24.13 -9.28
CA GLU A 175 -7.74 24.94 -8.12
C GLU A 175 -7.67 24.17 -6.79
N GLN A 176 -8.08 22.89 -6.73
CA GLN A 176 -8.10 22.11 -5.46
C GLN A 176 -6.95 21.12 -5.27
N GLU A 177 -6.09 20.90 -6.27
CA GLU A 177 -4.96 19.95 -6.17
C GLU A 177 -3.82 20.39 -5.21
N SER A 178 -3.85 21.62 -4.68
CA SER A 178 -2.70 22.17 -3.94
C SER A 178 -2.65 21.83 -2.45
N THR A 179 -3.57 21.05 -1.89
CA THR A 179 -3.64 20.90 -0.40
C THR A 179 -3.80 19.50 0.18
N THR A 180 -3.88 18.42 -0.61
CA THR A 180 -3.96 17.06 -0.03
C THR A 180 -2.79 16.17 -0.46
N THR A 181 -1.58 16.58 -0.10
CA THR A 181 -0.48 15.63 0.14
C THR A 181 -0.13 15.73 1.62
N GLY A 182 -1.03 15.19 2.44
CA GLY A 182 -0.80 15.01 3.86
C GLY A 182 -0.07 13.69 4.07
N ASP A 183 1.25 13.73 3.96
CA ASP A 183 2.17 12.78 4.59
C ASP A 183 1.78 12.65 6.08
N ASN A 184 1.00 11.63 6.42
CA ASN A 184 0.74 11.24 7.79
C ASN A 184 0.39 9.75 7.83
N ILE A 185 1.38 8.92 7.48
CA ILE A 185 1.47 7.55 8.00
C ILE A 185 2.42 7.57 9.21
N ARG A 186 2.18 8.50 10.15
CA ARG A 186 2.77 8.42 11.49
C ARG A 186 1.89 7.48 12.32
N GLY A 187 2.28 6.21 12.44
CA GLY A 187 1.79 5.37 13.53
C GLY A 187 1.30 3.96 13.19
N TYR A 188 1.78 3.33 12.11
CA TYR A 188 1.45 1.91 11.88
C TYR A 188 2.65 1.10 11.41
N ILE A 189 3.64 0.92 12.31
CA ILE A 189 4.51 -0.25 12.34
C ILE A 189 4.84 -0.65 13.78
#